data_AF-A0A956SM01-F1
#
_entry.id   AF-A0A956SM01-F1
#
_cell.length_a   1.000
_cell.length_b   1.000
_cell.length_c   1.000
_cell.angle_alpha   90.00
_cell.angle_beta   90.00
_cell.angle_gamma   90.00
#
_symmetry.space_group_name_H-M   'P 1'
#
loop_
_entity.id
_entity.type
_entity.pdbx_description
1 polymer ?
#
loop_
_entity_poly.entity_id
_entity_poly.type
_entity_poly.pdbx_seq_one_letter_code
_entity_poly.pdbx_strand_id
1 'polypeptide(L)'
;HPEAWAAIGSRIRLLGREIHRSPARHYLGRVFATAASLALGLPVYDTQCGLKLFRNIPPVRAALEAPFASRWIFDVELIARLAAAPGEPPATRRIREVPLEHWVATDGSRLRARDFLAAPMKLLAIHRRIRRRG
;
A
#
# COMPACT_ATOMS: atom_id res chain seq x y z
N HIS A 1 4.23 14.25 -13.76
CA HIS A 1 3.65 14.70 -12.48
C HIS A 1 4.72 15.23 -11.54
N PRO A 2 4.98 16.54 -11.50
CA PRO A 2 6.08 17.12 -10.74
C PRO A 2 5.94 16.98 -9.22
N GLU A 3 4.72 16.78 -8.70
CA GLU A 3 4.46 16.73 -7.24
C GLU A 3 4.35 15.31 -6.66
N ALA A 4 4.43 14.26 -7.47
CA ALA A 4 4.35 12.90 -6.96
C ALA A 4 5.61 12.55 -6.15
N TRP A 5 5.39 12.07 -4.92
CA TRP A 5 6.42 11.58 -4.02
C TRP A 5 6.63 10.08 -4.17
N ALA A 6 5.55 9.36 -4.45
CA ALA A 6 5.54 7.92 -4.61
C ALA A 6 4.72 7.50 -5.83
N ALA A 7 5.25 6.56 -6.59
CA ALA A 7 4.55 5.81 -7.62
C ALA A 7 4.54 4.33 -7.21
N ILE A 8 3.35 3.80 -6.93
CA ILE A 8 3.12 2.43 -6.48
C ILE A 8 2.54 1.67 -7.67
N GLY A 9 3.15 0.57 -8.06
CA GLY A 9 2.58 -0.31 -9.07
C GLY A 9 1.23 -0.84 -8.62
N SER A 10 0.31 -1.09 -9.55
CA SER A 10 -1.00 -1.66 -9.24
C SER A 10 -1.30 -2.82 -10.18
N ARG A 11 -1.56 -4.00 -9.63
CA ARG A 11 -1.83 -5.25 -10.37
C ARG A 11 -3.31 -5.33 -10.74
N ILE A 12 -3.75 -4.36 -11.53
CA ILE A 12 -5.11 -4.26 -12.03
C ILE A 12 -5.24 -5.08 -13.31
N ARG A 13 -6.22 -6.00 -13.36
CA ARG A 13 -6.52 -6.76 -14.58
C ARG A 13 -7.37 -5.88 -15.51
N LEU A 14 -6.71 -5.07 -16.31
CA LEU A 14 -7.35 -4.33 -17.41
C LEU A 14 -7.14 -5.10 -18.72
N LEU A 15 -8.02 -4.88 -19.71
CA LEU A 15 -7.82 -5.39 -21.07
C LEU A 15 -6.48 -4.88 -21.61
N GLY A 16 -5.75 -5.76 -22.32
CA GLY A 16 -4.43 -5.45 -22.87
C GLY A 16 -3.27 -5.47 -21.85
N ARG A 17 -3.47 -6.00 -20.64
CA ARG A 17 -2.42 -6.17 -19.62
C ARG A 17 -2.26 -7.62 -19.21
N GLU A 18 -1.03 -8.03 -18.96
CA GLU A 18 -0.66 -9.41 -18.62
C GLU A 18 -0.38 -9.53 -17.12
N ILE A 19 -1.44 -9.72 -16.33
CA ILE A 19 -1.36 -9.86 -14.87
C ILE A 19 -1.73 -11.30 -14.47
N HIS A 20 -0.71 -12.14 -14.28
CA HIS A 20 -0.83 -13.55 -13.91
C HIS A 20 -0.70 -13.72 -12.39
N ARG A 21 -1.79 -14.18 -11.76
CA ARG A 21 -1.85 -14.51 -10.33
C ARG A 21 -2.90 -15.59 -10.08
N SER A 22 -2.75 -16.36 -9.01
CA SER A 22 -3.77 -17.35 -8.63
C SER A 22 -5.11 -16.68 -8.24
N PRO A 23 -6.26 -17.33 -8.52
CA PRO A 23 -7.57 -16.79 -8.17
C PRO A 23 -7.71 -16.49 -6.67
N ALA A 24 -7.21 -17.37 -5.81
CA ALA A 24 -7.23 -17.17 -4.36
C ALA A 24 -6.52 -15.88 -3.94
N ARG A 25 -5.30 -15.63 -4.47
CA ARG A 25 -4.55 -14.38 -4.20
C ARG A 25 -5.27 -13.16 -4.76
N HIS A 26 -5.99 -13.29 -5.87
CA HIS A 26 -6.77 -12.20 -6.44
C HIS A 26 -7.90 -11.77 -5.49
N TYR A 27 -8.77 -12.69 -5.09
CA TYR A 27 -9.94 -12.36 -4.27
C TYR A 27 -9.55 -11.95 -2.85
N LEU A 28 -8.59 -12.66 -2.23
CA LEU A 28 -8.10 -12.29 -0.91
C LEU A 28 -7.42 -10.92 -0.92
N GLY A 29 -6.65 -10.63 -1.97
CA GLY A 29 -6.05 -9.31 -2.17
C GLY A 29 -7.08 -8.20 -2.33
N ARG A 30 -8.21 -8.46 -3.01
CA ARG A 30 -9.30 -7.49 -3.15
C ARG A 30 -10.00 -7.19 -1.82
N VAL A 31 -10.30 -8.22 -1.03
CA VAL A 31 -10.87 -8.04 0.32
C VAL A 31 -9.93 -7.21 1.20
N PHE A 32 -8.64 -7.55 1.18
CA PHE A 32 -7.63 -6.81 1.93
C PHE A 32 -7.49 -5.36 1.45
N ALA A 33 -7.45 -5.12 0.14
CA ALA A 33 -7.35 -3.78 -0.43
C ALA A 33 -8.51 -2.89 0.01
N THR A 34 -9.74 -3.42 0.00
CA THR A 34 -10.92 -2.71 0.53
C THR A 34 -10.75 -2.36 2.01
N ALA A 35 -10.33 -3.31 2.84
CA ALA A 35 -10.11 -3.07 4.26
C ALA A 35 -9.00 -2.02 4.51
N ALA A 36 -7.91 -2.07 3.75
CA ALA A 36 -6.83 -1.10 3.83
C ALA A 36 -7.29 0.30 3.38
N SER A 37 -8.07 0.39 2.30
CA SER A 37 -8.65 1.64 1.80
C SER A 37 -9.54 2.30 2.87
N LEU A 38 -10.42 1.53 3.50
CA LEU A 38 -11.25 2.00 4.62
C LEU A 38 -10.42 2.42 5.82
N ALA A 39 -9.41 1.63 6.21
CA ALA A 39 -8.54 1.95 7.34
C ALA A 39 -7.73 3.25 7.12
N LEU A 40 -7.30 3.50 5.88
CA LEU A 40 -6.55 4.70 5.49
C LEU A 40 -7.44 5.92 5.24
N GLY A 41 -8.74 5.71 4.93
CA GLY A 41 -9.59 6.77 4.38
C GLY A 41 -9.12 7.25 3.01
N LEU A 42 -8.44 6.40 2.25
CA LEU A 42 -7.86 6.71 0.94
C LEU A 42 -8.28 5.67 -0.10
N PRO A 43 -8.57 6.07 -1.36
CA PRO A 43 -9.01 5.15 -2.41
C PRO A 43 -7.85 4.35 -3.01
N VAL A 44 -7.20 3.50 -2.21
CA VAL A 44 -6.06 2.68 -2.66
C VAL A 44 -6.54 1.32 -3.20
N TYR A 45 -6.06 0.93 -4.37
CA TYR A 45 -6.48 -0.27 -5.09
C TYR A 45 -5.58 -1.50 -4.82
N ASP A 46 -4.26 -1.31 -4.70
CA ASP A 46 -3.28 -2.39 -4.52
C ASP A 46 -2.09 -1.91 -3.67
N THR A 47 -2.27 -1.84 -2.36
CA THR A 47 -1.17 -1.52 -1.44
C THR A 47 -0.03 -2.55 -1.56
N GLN A 48 -0.39 -3.81 -1.83
CA GLN A 48 0.47 -5.00 -1.74
C GLN A 48 1.34 -5.25 -2.99
N CYS A 49 1.38 -4.32 -3.94
CA CYS A 49 2.31 -4.43 -5.06
C CYS A 49 3.76 -4.24 -4.59
N GLY A 50 4.68 -5.12 -5.00
CA GLY A 50 6.09 -5.00 -4.61
C GLY A 50 6.84 -3.87 -5.30
N LEU A 51 6.37 -3.44 -6.48
CA LEU A 51 6.99 -2.38 -7.27
C LEU A 51 6.56 -1.02 -6.73
N LYS A 52 7.49 -0.28 -6.12
CA LYS A 52 7.26 1.07 -5.60
C LYS A 52 8.49 1.94 -5.88
N LEU A 53 8.26 3.13 -6.43
CA LEU A 53 9.28 4.14 -6.67
C LEU A 53 9.00 5.34 -5.77
N PHE A 54 10.06 5.90 -5.18
CA PHE A 54 9.96 7.02 -4.27
C PHE A 54 10.95 8.11 -4.66
N ARG A 55 10.51 9.36 -4.55
CA ARG A 55 11.40 10.50 -4.65
C ARG A 55 12.23 10.62 -3.37
N ASN A 56 13.53 10.86 -3.49
CA ASN A 56 14.42 11.05 -2.34
C ASN A 56 14.28 12.45 -1.73
N ILE A 57 13.16 12.70 -1.04
CA ILE A 57 12.84 13.98 -0.37
C ILE A 57 12.64 13.78 1.14
N PRO A 58 12.78 14.83 1.96
CA PRO A 58 12.70 14.72 3.41
C PRO A 58 11.43 14.01 3.93
N PRO A 59 10.20 14.31 3.44
CA PRO A 59 8.99 13.63 3.93
C PRO A 59 8.98 12.12 3.67
N VAL A 60 9.55 11.69 2.54
CA VAL A 60 9.67 10.26 2.19
C VAL A 60 10.70 9.58 3.09
N ARG A 61 11.85 10.21 3.33
CA ARG A 61 12.87 9.67 4.24
C ARG A 61 12.31 9.52 5.65
N ALA A 62 11.64 10.54 6.18
CA ALA A 62 10.99 10.50 7.49
C ALA A 62 9.94 9.37 7.59
N ALA A 63 9.18 9.12 6.51
CA ALA A 63 8.21 8.03 6.49
C ALA A 63 8.86 6.63 6.53
N LEU A 64 10.09 6.49 6.03
CA LEU A 64 10.84 5.23 5.98
C LEU A 64 11.75 5.01 7.20
N GLU A 65 12.12 6.08 7.91
CA GLU A 65 13.09 6.05 9.00
C GLU A 65 12.64 5.23 10.21
N ALA A 66 11.37 5.34 10.60
CA ALA A 66 10.85 4.58 11.74
C ALA A 66 10.63 3.10 11.37
N PRO A 67 10.95 2.13 12.25
CA PRO A 67 10.64 0.72 12.02
C PRO A 67 9.15 0.49 11.73
N PHE A 68 8.84 -0.43 10.82
CA PHE A 68 7.45 -0.81 10.53
C PHE A 68 6.92 -1.78 11.59
N ALA A 69 5.65 -1.61 11.99
CA ALA A 69 5.01 -2.48 12.96
C ALA A 69 4.72 -3.89 12.42
N SER A 70 4.74 -4.06 11.10
CA SER A 70 4.41 -5.32 10.43
C SER A 70 5.24 -5.50 9.18
N ARG A 71 5.82 -6.69 9.00
CA ARG A 71 6.47 -7.07 7.74
C ARG A 71 5.46 -7.30 6.61
N TRP A 72 4.23 -7.71 6.93
CA TRP A 72 3.23 -8.05 5.92
C TRP A 72 2.50 -6.83 5.35
N ILE A 73 2.15 -5.87 6.22
CA ILE A 73 1.32 -4.71 5.86
C ILE A 73 2.10 -3.38 5.97
N PHE A 74 3.43 -3.45 5.81
CA PHE A 74 4.31 -2.28 5.91
C PHE A 74 3.93 -1.20 4.88
N ASP A 75 3.44 -1.62 3.72
CA ASP A 75 2.93 -0.81 2.62
C ASP A 75 1.75 0.06 3.04
N VAL A 76 0.80 -0.50 3.80
CA VAL A 76 -0.33 0.25 4.35
C VAL A 76 0.17 1.30 5.35
N GLU A 77 1.08 0.91 6.24
CA GLU A 77 1.67 1.85 7.20
C GLU A 77 2.49 2.94 6.50
N LEU A 78 3.23 2.61 5.43
CA LEU A 78 4.00 3.57 4.65
C LEU A 78 3.08 4.59 3.98
N ILE A 79 1.98 4.15 3.37
CA ILE A 79 0.98 5.05 2.78
C ILE A 79 0.38 5.96 3.87
N ALA A 80 0.07 5.42 5.05
CA ALA A 80 -0.42 6.21 6.18
C ALA A 80 0.56 7.30 6.61
N ARG A 81 1.85 6.95 6.73
CA ARG A 81 2.91 7.90 7.11
C ARG A 81 3.10 8.99 6.08
N LEU A 82 3.14 8.63 4.80
CA LEU A 82 3.20 9.59 3.71
C LEU A 82 1.96 10.48 3.74
N ALA A 83 0.76 9.93 3.84
CA ALA A 83 -0.48 10.69 3.86
C ALA A 83 -0.53 11.72 4.99
N ALA A 84 -0.03 11.37 6.18
CA ALA A 84 -0.01 12.22 7.37
C ALA A 84 1.15 13.24 7.44
N ALA A 85 1.91 13.45 6.35
CA ALA A 85 2.94 14.48 6.31
C ALA A 85 2.33 15.89 6.54
N PRO A 86 2.80 16.65 7.54
CA PRO A 86 2.18 17.92 7.94
C PRO A 86 2.46 19.04 6.92
N GLY A 87 1.47 19.91 6.69
CA GLY A 87 1.63 21.10 5.84
C GLY A 87 1.70 20.81 4.33
N GLU A 88 1.34 19.59 3.91
CA GLU A 88 1.58 19.10 2.55
C GLU A 88 0.26 18.91 1.79
N PRO A 89 0.28 18.89 0.44
CA PRO A 89 -0.91 18.64 -0.36
C PRO A 89 -1.65 17.35 0.03
N PRO A 90 -2.91 17.15 -0.40
CA PRO A 90 -3.62 15.90 -0.17
C PRO A 90 -2.81 14.68 -0.64
N ALA A 91 -2.91 13.57 0.09
CA ALA A 91 -2.18 12.34 -0.21
C ALA A 91 -2.41 11.86 -1.66
N THR A 92 -3.60 12.10 -2.21
CA THR A 92 -3.96 11.79 -3.61
C THR A 92 -3.14 12.57 -4.64
N ARG A 93 -2.53 13.71 -4.30
CA ARG A 93 -1.58 14.41 -5.20
C ARG A 93 -0.17 13.84 -5.13
N ARG A 94 0.21 13.32 -3.98
CA ARG A 94 1.58 12.88 -3.65
C ARG A 94 1.83 11.39 -3.90
N ILE A 95 0.79 10.56 -3.80
CA ILE A 95 0.87 9.10 -3.95
C ILE A 95 0.04 8.71 -5.17
N ARG A 96 0.65 7.98 -6.10
CA ARG A 96 -0.01 7.51 -7.32
C ARG A 96 0.07 6.00 -7.43
N GLU A 97 -1.05 5.40 -7.81
CA GLU A 97 -1.08 4.03 -8.28
C GLU A 97 -0.95 4.00 -9.80
N VAL A 98 0.00 3.21 -10.28
CA VAL A 98 0.31 3.07 -11.71
C VAL A 98 0.01 1.64 -12.11
N PRO A 99 -1.01 1.41 -12.96
CA PRO A 99 -1.31 0.07 -13.45
C PRO A 99 -0.10 -0.53 -14.17
N LEU A 100 0.29 -1.75 -13.78
CA LEU A 100 1.40 -2.46 -14.42
C LEU A 100 0.99 -3.04 -15.77
N GLU A 101 1.90 -3.09 -16.73
CA GLU A 101 1.65 -3.72 -18.04
C GLU A 101 1.77 -5.24 -17.95
N HIS A 102 2.83 -5.72 -17.30
CA HIS A 102 3.12 -7.13 -17.13
C HIS A 102 3.49 -7.44 -15.67
N TRP A 103 2.90 -8.49 -15.11
CA TRP A 103 3.21 -9.01 -13.78
C TRP A 103 2.92 -10.51 -13.73
N VAL A 104 3.95 -11.31 -13.44
CA VAL A 104 3.81 -12.75 -13.21
C VAL A 104 4.14 -13.06 -11.76
N ALA A 105 3.14 -13.56 -11.03
CA ALA A 105 3.36 -14.01 -9.67
C ALA A 105 4.15 -15.32 -9.67
N THR A 106 5.32 -15.31 -9.04
CA THR A 106 6.06 -16.55 -8.74
C THR A 106 5.41 -17.26 -7.55
N ASP A 107 5.52 -18.58 -7.53
CA ASP A 107 5.09 -19.40 -6.39
C ASP A 107 6.13 -19.36 -5.26
N GLY A 108 5.63 -19.43 -4.02
CA GLY A 108 6.42 -19.23 -2.80
C GLY A 108 6.02 -17.97 -2.01
N SER A 109 5.08 -18.11 -1.06
CA SER A 109 4.83 -17.07 -0.07
C SER A 109 5.79 -17.25 1.11
N ARG A 110 6.61 -16.23 1.40
CA ARG A 110 7.38 -16.17 2.66
C ARG A 110 6.52 -15.79 3.87
N LEU A 111 5.24 -15.49 3.65
CA LEU A 111 4.31 -15.00 4.67
C LEU A 111 3.48 -16.14 5.23
N ARG A 112 3.34 -16.17 6.56
CA ARG A 112 2.67 -17.26 7.28
C ARG A 112 1.18 -16.92 7.47
N ALA A 113 0.33 -17.93 7.61
CA ALA A 113 -1.10 -17.73 7.85
C ALA A 113 -1.41 -16.82 9.06
N ARG A 114 -0.57 -16.85 10.11
CA ARG A 114 -0.68 -15.94 11.27
C ARG A 114 -0.55 -14.46 10.91
N ASP A 115 0.19 -14.12 9.86
CA ASP A 115 0.35 -12.73 9.43
C ASP A 115 -0.96 -12.18 8.85
N PHE A 116 -1.75 -13.05 8.20
CA PHE A 116 -3.10 -12.75 7.73
C PHE A 116 -4.06 -12.58 8.90
N LEU A 117 -4.01 -13.47 9.90
CA LEU A 117 -4.92 -13.41 11.06
C LEU A 117 -4.68 -12.16 11.92
N ALA A 118 -3.43 -11.72 12.05
CA ALA A 118 -3.08 -10.51 12.81
C ALA A 118 -3.41 -9.20 12.06
N ALA A 119 -3.73 -9.26 10.77
CA ALA A 119 -3.85 -8.07 9.94
C ALA A 119 -4.99 -7.13 10.29
N PRO A 120 -6.20 -7.58 10.65
CA PRO A 120 -7.29 -6.68 11.03
C PRO A 120 -6.91 -5.83 12.25
N MET A 121 -6.30 -6.44 13.27
CA MET A 121 -5.83 -5.73 14.46
C MET A 121 -4.77 -4.69 14.13
N LYS A 122 -3.85 -5.03 13.21
CA LYS A 122 -2.80 -4.10 12.77
C LYS A 122 -3.37 -2.95 11.92
N LEU A 123 -4.35 -3.21 11.04
CA LEU A 123 -5.07 -2.17 10.30
C LEU A 123 -5.81 -1.22 11.25
N LEU A 124 -6.47 -1.75 12.28
CA LEU A 124 -7.13 -0.94 13.30
C LEU A 124 -6.14 -0.07 14.07
N ALA A 125 -4.96 -0.60 14.41
CA ALA A 125 -3.91 0.17 15.05
C ALA A 125 -3.40 1.31 14.14
N ILE A 126 -3.22 1.06 12.85
CA ILE A 126 -2.87 2.09 11.86
C ILE A 126 -3.96 3.17 11.80
N HIS A 127 -5.23 2.77 11.66
CA HIS A 127 -6.36 3.69 11.61
C HIS A 127 -6.44 4.59 12.86
N ARG A 128 -6.31 4.00 14.06
CA ARG A 128 -6.28 4.76 15.32
C ARG A 128 -5.10 5.74 15.39
N ARG A 129 -3.94 5.36 14.87
CA ARG A 129 -2.76 6.23 14.83
C ARG A 129 -2.95 7.43 13.89
N ILE A 130 -3.58 7.20 12.73
CA ILE A 130 -3.93 8.28 11.79
C ILE A 130 -4.90 9.25 12.45
N ARG A 131 -5.99 8.75 13.06
CA ARG A 131 -7.02 9.59 13.72
C ARG A 131 -6.54 10.37 14.95
N ARG A 132 -5.40 10.02 15.53
CA ARG A 132 -4.79 10.78 16.64
C ARG A 132 -3.88 11.92 16.15
N ARG A 133 -3.51 11.92 14.87
CA ARG A 133 -2.58 12.90 14.26
C ARG A 133 -3.27 13.95 13.39
N GLY A 134 -4.50 13.68 12.96
CA GLY A 134 -5.39 14.67 12.34
C GLY A 134 -6.36 15.21 13.36
#